data_AF-A0A8T1J9Y2-F1
#
_entry.id   AF-A0A8T1J9Y2-F1
#
_cell.length_a   1.000
_cell.length_b   1.000
_cell.length_c   1.000
_cell.angle_alpha   90.00
_cell.angle_beta   90.00
_cell.angle_gamma   90.00
#
_symmetry.space_group_name_H-M   'P 1'
#
loop_
_entity.id
_entity.type
_entity.pdbx_description
1 polymer ?
#
loop_
_entity_poly.entity_id
_entity_poly.type
_entity_poly.pdbx_seq_one_letter_code
_entity_poly.pdbx_strand_id
1 'polypeptide(L)'
;METKSTQEKEYGVAQPVFTPVLPPAINSTSHAALVKWRKERKVYEDTMRARCQTSGEDYQAVTRSVKDSFDRKLLETWCRLR
;
A
#
# COMPACT_ATOMS: atom_id res chain seq x y z
N MET A 1 -31.46 24.22 44.79
CA MET A 1 -31.15 24.66 43.42
C MET A 1 -29.65 24.45 43.23
N GLU A 2 -29.24 23.28 42.77
CA GLU A 2 -27.82 22.99 42.52
C GLU A 2 -27.59 23.02 41.02
N THR A 3 -26.84 24.01 40.57
CA THR A 3 -26.35 24.13 39.19
C THR A 3 -25.15 23.21 39.02
N LYS A 4 -25.32 22.09 38.31
CA LYS A 4 -24.21 21.24 37.89
C LYS A 4 -23.68 21.74 36.55
N SER A 5 -22.52 22.39 36.60
CA SER A 5 -21.75 22.83 35.43
C SER A 5 -21.28 21.61 34.65
N THR A 6 -21.74 21.45 33.42
CA THR A 6 -21.23 20.44 32.47
C THR A 6 -19.93 20.97 31.89
N GLN A 7 -18.82 20.35 32.24
CA GLN A 7 -17.51 20.66 31.67
C GLN A 7 -17.34 19.87 30.37
N GLU A 8 -17.37 20.59 29.27
CA GLU A 8 -17.24 20.09 27.90
C GLU A 8 -15.78 19.67 27.70
N LYS A 9 -15.52 18.36 27.68
CA LYS A 9 -14.19 17.84 27.37
C LYS A 9 -13.98 17.94 25.87
N GLU A 10 -13.10 18.83 25.46
CA GLU A 10 -12.65 18.98 24.08
C GLU A 10 -11.82 17.73 23.71
N TYR A 11 -12.45 16.80 23.00
CA TYR A 11 -11.77 15.63 22.44
C TYR A 11 -10.98 16.09 21.21
N GLY A 12 -9.68 16.35 21.38
CA GLY A 12 -8.79 16.60 20.26
C GLY A 12 -8.89 15.45 19.25
N VAL A 13 -9.45 15.74 18.07
CA VAL A 13 -9.56 14.78 16.97
C VAL A 13 -8.13 14.41 16.55
N ALA A 14 -7.72 13.18 16.85
CA ALA A 14 -6.48 12.63 16.32
C ALA A 14 -6.58 12.61 14.79
N GLN A 15 -5.77 13.45 14.12
CA GLN A 15 -5.71 13.44 12.68
C GLN A 15 -5.14 12.09 12.20
N PRO A 16 -5.76 11.42 11.22
CA PRO A 16 -5.24 10.17 10.70
C PRO A 16 -3.85 10.37 10.11
N VAL A 17 -2.90 9.49 10.46
CA VAL A 17 -1.59 9.46 9.81
C VAL A 17 -1.74 8.80 8.44
N PHE A 18 -1.68 9.60 7.38
CA PHE A 18 -1.74 9.12 6.00
C PHE A 18 -0.36 8.65 5.52
N THR A 19 0.08 7.48 5.97
CA THR A 19 1.29 6.86 5.40
C THR A 19 0.96 6.31 4.01
N PRO A 20 1.67 6.72 2.95
CA PRO A 20 1.44 6.19 1.61
C PRO A 20 1.77 4.70 1.56
N VAL A 21 0.86 3.92 0.98
CA VAL A 21 1.05 2.48 0.78
C VAL A 21 1.95 2.27 -0.43
N LEU A 22 3.21 1.89 -0.19
CA LEU A 22 4.20 1.72 -1.25
C LEU A 22 4.09 0.34 -1.92
N PRO A 23 4.13 0.27 -3.25
CA PRO A 23 4.13 -1.01 -3.96
C PRO A 23 5.49 -1.72 -3.81
N PRO A 24 5.52 -3.05 -3.59
CA PRO A 24 6.76 -3.80 -3.48
C PRO A 24 7.43 -3.96 -4.85
N ALA A 25 8.77 -3.92 -4.86
CA ALA A 25 9.60 -4.07 -6.05
C ALA A 25 10.27 -5.45 -6.14
N ILE A 26 10.44 -5.96 -7.35
CA ILE A 26 11.18 -7.18 -7.67
C ILE A 26 12.60 -6.75 -8.09
N ASN A 27 13.54 -6.87 -7.16
CA ASN A 27 14.95 -6.51 -7.37
C ASN A 27 15.85 -7.73 -7.66
N SER A 28 15.29 -8.94 -7.60
CA SER A 28 15.99 -10.19 -7.88
C SER A 28 14.99 -11.23 -8.37
N THR A 29 15.45 -12.11 -9.26
CA THR A 29 14.69 -13.26 -9.76
C THR A 29 15.01 -14.55 -9.01
N SER A 30 15.77 -14.48 -7.92
CA SER A 30 15.98 -15.63 -7.05
C SER A 30 14.66 -16.09 -6.42
N HIS A 31 14.54 -17.40 -6.17
CA HIS A 31 13.34 -17.98 -5.58
C HIS A 31 12.95 -17.29 -4.25
N ALA A 32 13.94 -17.06 -3.37
CA ALA A 32 13.72 -16.41 -2.09
C ALA A 32 13.16 -14.97 -2.23
N ALA A 33 13.70 -14.17 -3.17
CA ALA A 33 13.22 -12.82 -3.42
C ALA A 33 11.78 -12.82 -3.96
N LEU A 34 11.47 -13.71 -4.89
CA LEU A 34 10.12 -13.82 -5.46
C LEU A 34 9.09 -14.30 -4.43
N VAL A 35 9.46 -15.23 -3.54
CA VAL A 35 8.59 -15.65 -2.43
C VAL A 35 8.32 -14.50 -1.45
N LYS A 36 9.35 -13.72 -1.10
CA LYS A 36 9.19 -12.54 -0.24
C LYS A 36 8.27 -11.51 -0.89
N TRP A 37 8.55 -11.14 -2.14
CA TRP A 37 7.75 -10.17 -2.89
C TRP A 37 6.29 -10.60 -3.01
N ARG A 38 6.01 -11.90 -3.26
CA ARG A 38 4.63 -12.41 -3.33
C ARG A 38 3.85 -12.19 -2.03
N LYS A 39 4.51 -12.38 -0.87
CA LYS A 39 3.89 -12.14 0.45
C LYS A 39 3.61 -10.65 0.66
N GLU A 40 4.60 -9.80 0.38
CA GLU A 40 4.46 -8.33 0.50
C GLU A 40 3.39 -7.79 -0.45
N ARG A 41 3.33 -8.33 -1.67
CA ARG A 41 2.33 -7.92 -2.67
C ARG A 41 0.92 -8.27 -2.24
N LYS A 42 0.69 -9.41 -1.59
CA LYS A 42 -0.63 -9.73 -1.04
C LYS A 42 -1.09 -8.67 -0.04
N VAL A 43 -0.21 -8.28 0.89
CA VAL A 43 -0.53 -7.23 1.89
C VAL A 43 -0.80 -5.89 1.22
N TYR A 44 0.01 -5.52 0.22
CA TYR A 44 -0.18 -4.31 -0.58
C TYR A 44 -1.55 -4.31 -1.27
N GLU A 45 -1.89 -5.37 -2.00
CA GLU A 45 -3.14 -5.47 -2.77
C GLU A 45 -4.38 -5.49 -1.87
N ASP A 46 -4.31 -6.18 -0.72
CA ASP A 46 -5.40 -6.18 0.26
C ASP A 46 -5.63 -4.79 0.85
N THR A 47 -4.56 -4.06 1.17
CA THR A 47 -4.62 -2.68 1.67
C THR A 47 -5.20 -1.73 0.61
N MET A 48 -4.74 -1.86 -0.64
CA MET A 48 -5.22 -1.04 -1.75
C MET A 48 -6.70 -1.30 -2.04
N ARG A 49 -7.16 -2.56 -1.96
CA ARG A 49 -8.57 -2.92 -2.13
C ARG A 49 -9.44 -2.27 -1.05
N ALA A 50 -9.02 -2.32 0.21
CA ALA A 50 -9.73 -1.66 1.30
C ALA A 50 -9.81 -0.14 1.09
N ARG A 51 -8.73 0.50 0.64
CA ARG A 51 -8.72 1.92 0.31
C ARG A 51 -9.68 2.27 -0.83
N CYS A 52 -9.70 1.47 -1.89
CA CYS A 52 -10.60 1.69 -3.03
C CYS A 52 -12.07 1.56 -2.63
N GLN A 53 -12.40 0.66 -1.70
CA GLN A 53 -13.76 0.54 -1.16
C GLN A 53 -14.22 1.81 -0.43
N THR A 54 -13.32 2.51 0.25
CA THR A 54 -13.63 3.76 0.95
C THR A 54 -13.63 4.99 0.03
N SER A 55 -12.71 5.03 -0.93
CA SER A 55 -12.49 6.21 -1.79
C SER A 55 -13.28 6.19 -3.10
N GLY A 56 -13.72 5.03 -3.57
CA GLY A 56 -14.32 4.85 -4.89
C GLY A 56 -13.30 4.86 -6.05
N GLU A 57 -12.00 4.89 -5.75
CA GLU A 57 -10.94 4.81 -6.78
C GLU A 57 -10.99 3.47 -7.54
N ASP A 58 -10.64 3.51 -8.84
CA ASP A 58 -10.42 2.28 -9.60
C ASP A 58 -9.13 1.59 -9.13
N TYR A 59 -9.27 0.36 -8.62
CA TYR A 59 -8.17 -0.46 -8.15
C TYR A 59 -7.06 -0.66 -9.20
N GLN A 60 -7.42 -0.84 -10.48
CA GLN A 60 -6.41 -1.06 -11.52
C GLN A 60 -5.61 0.22 -11.81
N ALA A 61 -6.26 1.38 -11.76
CA ALA A 61 -5.60 2.67 -11.92
C ALA A 61 -4.63 3.00 -10.77
N VAL A 62 -4.89 2.53 -9.55
CA VAL A 62 -4.09 2.88 -8.37
C VAL A 62 -3.06 1.83 -7.94
N THR A 63 -3.07 0.65 -8.56
CA THR A 63 -2.12 -0.43 -8.24
C THR A 63 -1.01 -0.57 -9.27
N ARG A 64 0.21 -0.87 -8.80
CA ARG A 64 1.34 -1.15 -9.68
C ARG A 64 1.22 -2.54 -10.29
N SER A 65 1.36 -2.69 -11.61
CA SER A 65 1.36 -4.00 -12.28
C SER A 65 2.55 -4.88 -11.86
N VAL A 66 2.49 -6.19 -12.12
CA VAL A 66 3.63 -7.10 -11.87
C VAL A 66 4.83 -6.71 -12.73
N LYS A 67 4.61 -6.33 -14.00
CA LYS A 67 5.66 -5.89 -14.91
C LYS A 67 6.37 -4.64 -14.39
N ASP A 68 5.60 -3.68 -13.90
CA ASP A 68 6.15 -2.41 -13.38
C ASP A 68 6.75 -2.54 -11.98
N SER A 69 6.53 -3.67 -11.31
CA SER A 69 7.22 -4.01 -10.06
C SER A 69 8.68 -4.42 -10.28
N PHE A 70 9.08 -4.84 -11.48
CA PHE A 70 10.49 -5.17 -11.72
C PHE A 70 11.38 -3.93 -11.67
N ASP A 71 12.56 -4.09 -11.07
CA ASP A 71 13.65 -3.16 -11.33
C ASP A 71 13.90 -3.09 -12.85
N ARG A 72 14.03 -1.87 -13.37
CA ARG A 72 14.13 -1.65 -14.81
C ARG A 72 15.37 -2.30 -15.40
N LYS A 73 16.51 -2.19 -14.74
CA LYS A 73 17.78 -2.77 -15.23
C LYS A 73 17.72 -4.29 -15.19
N LEU A 74 17.11 -4.85 -14.13
CA LEU A 74 16.88 -6.30 -14.02
C LEU A 74 16.02 -6.81 -15.17
N LEU A 75 14.89 -6.15 -15.44
CA LEU A 75 13.98 -6.55 -16.52
C LEU A 75 14.64 -6.42 -17.90
N GLU A 76 15.34 -5.32 -18.17
CA GLU A 76 16.07 -5.10 -19.42
C GLU A 76 17.14 -6.17 -19.65
N THR A 77 17.91 -6.51 -18.60
CA THR A 77 18.93 -7.56 -18.68
C THR A 77 18.30 -8.90 -19.03
N TRP A 78 17.18 -9.25 -18.40
CA TRP A 78 16.45 -10.48 -18.67
C TRP A 78 15.89 -10.55 -20.09
N CYS A 79 15.34 -9.44 -20.61
CA CYS A 79 14.82 -9.39 -21.96
C CYS A 79 15.90 -9.59 -23.04
N ARG A 80 17.17 -9.26 -22.75
CA ARG A 80 18.30 -9.45 -23.68
C ARG A 80 18.85 -10.88 -23.69
N LEU A 81 18.46 -11.72 -22.75
CA LEU A 81 18.87 -13.14 -22.66
C LEU A 81 17.95 -14.08 -23.46
N ARG A 82 16.96 -13.53 -24.17
CA ARG A 82 16.05 -14.24 -25.08
C ARG A 82 16.59 -14.17 -26.50
#